data_AF-A0A2N2MNR6-F1
#
_entry.id   AF-A0A2N2MNR6-F1
#
_cell.length_a   1.000
_cell.length_b   1.000
_cell.length_c   1.000
_cell.angle_alpha   90.00
_cell.angle_beta   90.00
_cell.angle_gamma   90.00
#
_symmetry.space_group_name_H-M   'P 1'
#
loop_
_entity.id
_entity.type
_entity.pdbx_description
1 polymer ?
#
loop_
_entity_poly.entity_id
_entity_poly.type
_entity_poly.pdbx_seq_one_letter_code
_entity_poly.pdbx_strand_id
1 'polypeptide(L)'
;MPYSIGLYFDQITETIVKTLWQQLAEMGLADYYYVSGNRPHITVRIYNDLNVSEAEKILYQFSQSKRHIPISFQHIGLFNGLDNTVFWAPVVTQELLAHHSELENHFRQAGATPGLEYYAPGNWIPHCGLAMQITRSELVPQIIEVCQSLPNPHAGQIIEIGLIKFRPVEHLCSFSLKK
;
A
#
# COMPACT_ATOMS: atom_id res chain seq x y z
N MET A 1 -16.58 2.31 -9.73
CA MET A 1 -15.45 3.12 -9.22
C MET A 1 -14.47 2.15 -8.60
N PRO A 2 -13.16 2.31 -8.76
CA PRO A 2 -12.22 1.28 -8.36
C PRO A 2 -12.05 1.22 -6.84
N TYR A 3 -11.81 0.02 -6.34
CA TYR A 3 -11.56 -0.28 -4.93
C TYR A 3 -10.15 -0.83 -4.75
N SER A 4 -9.53 -0.55 -3.61
CA SER A 4 -8.21 -1.08 -3.26
C SER A 4 -8.23 -1.67 -1.86
N ILE A 5 -7.60 -2.83 -1.71
CA ILE A 5 -7.31 -3.44 -0.41
C ILE A 5 -5.91 -3.04 0.01
N GLY A 6 -5.80 -2.42 1.18
CA GLY A 6 -4.54 -1.96 1.76
C GLY A 6 -4.17 -2.71 3.03
N LEU A 7 -2.88 -2.99 3.20
CA LEU A 7 -2.26 -3.38 4.48
C LEU A 7 -1.65 -2.15 5.13
N TYR A 8 -2.01 -1.86 6.37
CA TYR A 8 -1.60 -0.66 7.10
C TYR A 8 -0.65 -1.00 8.25
N PHE A 9 0.25 -0.07 8.54
CA PHE A 9 1.39 -0.31 9.42
C PHE A 9 1.14 0.12 10.88
N ASP A 10 2.07 -0.26 11.75
CA ASP A 10 2.17 0.32 13.08
C ASP A 10 2.36 1.84 13.05
N GLN A 11 2.09 2.46 14.21
CA GLN A 11 2.13 3.92 14.37
C GLN A 11 3.49 4.52 14.05
N ILE A 12 4.60 3.82 14.32
CA ILE A 12 5.95 4.34 14.08
C ILE A 12 6.19 4.43 12.58
N THR A 13 5.91 3.35 11.86
CA THR A 13 6.06 3.25 10.41
C THR A 13 5.12 4.21 9.68
N GLU A 14 3.87 4.34 10.14
CA GLU A 14 2.94 5.33 9.58
C GLU A 14 3.44 6.77 9.74
N THR A 15 3.95 7.13 10.92
CA THR A 15 4.47 8.47 11.19
C THR A 15 5.66 8.78 10.27
N ILE A 16 6.61 7.86 10.13
CA ILE A 16 7.79 8.03 9.25
C ILE A 16 7.36 8.38 7.81
N VAL A 17 6.44 7.60 7.23
CA VAL A 17 6.00 7.81 5.85
C VAL A 17 5.18 9.09 5.71
N LYS A 18 4.29 9.40 6.68
CA LYS A 18 3.51 10.65 6.67
C LYS A 18 4.40 11.90 6.76
N THR A 19 5.45 11.87 7.58
CA THR A 19 6.42 12.96 7.67
C THR A 19 7.15 13.17 6.35
N LEU A 20 7.56 12.08 5.68
CA LEU A 20 8.18 12.16 4.36
C LEU A 20 7.21 12.74 3.31
N TRP A 21 5.95 12.30 3.30
CA TRP A 21 4.93 12.83 2.40
C TRP A 21 4.71 14.33 2.59
N GLN A 22 4.67 14.80 3.85
CA GLN A 22 4.58 16.22 4.16
C GLN A 22 5.80 16.99 3.63
N GLN A 23 7.02 16.48 3.87
CA GLN A 23 8.25 17.12 3.41
C GLN A 23 8.30 17.25 1.88
N LEU A 24 7.95 16.19 1.15
CA LEU A 24 7.90 16.22 -0.32
C LEU A 24 6.88 17.22 -0.85
N ALA A 25 5.74 17.38 -0.17
CA ALA A 25 4.71 18.34 -0.53
C ALA A 25 5.18 19.79 -0.27
N GLU A 26 5.77 20.06 0.89
CA GLU A 26 6.31 21.38 1.27
C GLU A 26 7.44 21.84 0.32
N MET A 27 8.23 20.90 -0.20
CA MET A 27 9.28 21.17 -1.19
C MET A 27 8.75 21.32 -2.63
N GLY A 28 7.45 21.10 -2.87
CA GLY A 28 6.85 21.14 -4.21
C GLY A 28 7.32 20.01 -5.14
N LEU A 29 7.80 18.90 -4.56
CA LEU A 29 8.32 17.75 -5.31
C LEU A 29 7.23 16.73 -5.64
N ALA A 30 6.40 16.39 -4.66
CA ALA A 30 5.25 15.50 -4.82
C ALA A 30 4.27 15.71 -3.67
N ASP A 31 3.00 15.99 -3.97
CA ASP A 31 1.98 16.34 -2.98
C ASP A 31 0.83 15.33 -2.90
N TYR A 32 0.64 14.47 -3.92
CA TYR A 32 -0.50 13.56 -4.03
C TYR A 32 -0.78 12.79 -2.73
N TYR A 33 0.21 12.11 -2.16
CA TYR A 33 -0.03 11.31 -0.95
C TYR A 33 -0.34 12.16 0.28
N TYR A 34 0.19 13.39 0.35
CA TYR A 34 -0.09 14.33 1.44
C TYR A 34 -1.53 14.86 1.39
N VAL A 35 -2.04 15.17 0.20
CA VAL A 35 -3.37 15.82 0.05
C VAL A 35 -4.51 14.84 -0.24
N SER A 36 -4.21 13.60 -0.65
CA SER A 36 -5.24 12.64 -1.11
C SER A 36 -6.05 11.99 0.01
N GLY A 37 -5.65 12.09 1.28
CA GLY A 37 -6.28 11.34 2.38
C GLY A 37 -5.88 9.86 2.43
N ASN A 38 -4.86 9.45 1.65
CA ASN A 38 -4.26 8.13 1.80
C ASN A 38 -3.63 7.94 3.19
N ARG A 39 -3.53 6.69 3.61
CA ARG A 39 -2.66 6.27 4.72
C ARG A 39 -1.47 5.50 4.16
N PRO A 40 -0.29 5.51 4.78
CA PRO A 40 0.82 4.63 4.40
C PRO A 40 0.37 3.18 4.38
N HIS A 41 0.55 2.50 3.25
CA HIS A 41 0.02 1.15 3.04
C HIS A 41 0.79 0.38 1.98
N ILE A 42 0.60 -0.95 1.97
CA ILE A 42 0.88 -1.80 0.81
C ILE A 42 -0.45 -2.16 0.15
N THR A 43 -0.58 -1.87 -1.15
CA THR A 43 -1.75 -2.32 -1.92
C THR A 43 -1.64 -3.82 -2.19
N VAL A 44 -2.65 -4.58 -1.74
CA VAL A 44 -2.80 -6.03 -1.97
C VAL A 44 -3.40 -6.29 -3.34
N ARG A 45 -4.53 -5.65 -3.64
CA ARG A 45 -5.29 -5.87 -4.86
C ARG A 45 -6.18 -4.67 -5.17
N ILE A 46 -6.36 -4.41 -6.46
CA ILE A 46 -7.29 -3.41 -6.99
C ILE A 46 -8.39 -4.11 -7.77
N TYR A 47 -9.63 -3.68 -7.54
CA TYR A 47 -10.83 -4.17 -8.22
C TYR A 47 -11.53 -3.02 -8.94
N ASN A 48 -12.05 -3.27 -10.15
CA ASN A 48 -12.80 -2.26 -10.90
C ASN A 48 -14.21 -2.02 -10.30
N ASP A 49 -14.78 -3.10 -9.78
CA ASP A 49 -16.04 -3.13 -9.04
C ASP A 49 -15.99 -4.23 -7.98
N LEU A 50 -16.71 -4.03 -6.88
CA LEU A 50 -16.67 -4.91 -5.71
C LEU A 50 -17.96 -4.78 -4.90
N ASN A 51 -18.51 -5.91 -4.44
CA ASN A 51 -19.55 -5.90 -3.42
C ASN A 51 -18.93 -5.54 -2.07
N VAL A 52 -19.15 -4.30 -1.61
CA VAL A 52 -18.54 -3.75 -0.38
C VAL A 52 -18.90 -4.57 0.86
N SER A 53 -20.15 -5.00 1.01
CA SER A 53 -20.57 -5.77 2.19
C SER A 53 -19.91 -7.15 2.24
N GLU A 54 -19.71 -7.79 1.08
CA GLU A 54 -19.02 -9.08 1.04
C GLU A 54 -17.51 -8.91 1.27
N ALA A 55 -16.92 -7.86 0.70
CA ALA A 55 -15.52 -7.51 0.94
C ALA A 55 -15.25 -7.24 2.43
N GLU A 56 -16.12 -6.49 3.10
CA GLU A 56 -16.03 -6.23 4.54
C GLU A 56 -16.00 -7.53 5.36
N LYS A 57 -16.87 -8.50 5.05
CA LYS A 57 -16.88 -9.79 5.75
C LYS A 57 -15.58 -10.57 5.54
N ILE A 58 -15.08 -10.62 4.31
CA ILE A 58 -13.82 -11.31 3.97
C ILE A 58 -12.67 -10.68 4.73
N LEU A 59 -12.55 -9.36 4.71
CA LEU A 59 -11.48 -8.62 5.40
C LEU A 59 -11.58 -8.77 6.91
N TYR A 60 -12.80 -8.73 7.47
CA TYR A 60 -13.02 -8.98 8.89
C TYR A 60 -12.57 -10.39 9.27
N GLN A 61 -13.03 -11.43 8.58
CA GLN A 61 -12.64 -12.82 8.84
C GLN A 61 -11.11 -13.02 8.71
N PHE A 62 -10.50 -12.43 7.68
CA PHE A 62 -9.06 -12.45 7.51
C PHE A 62 -8.36 -11.83 8.72
N SER A 63 -8.76 -10.62 9.15
CA SER A 63 -8.15 -9.94 10.31
C SER A 63 -8.25 -10.75 11.60
N GLN A 64 -9.36 -11.48 11.80
CA GLN A 64 -9.54 -12.36 12.96
C GLN A 64 -8.69 -13.63 12.88
N SER A 65 -8.14 -13.99 11.72
CA SER A 65 -7.32 -15.17 11.54
C SER A 65 -5.81 -14.89 11.62
N LYS A 66 -5.39 -13.64 11.48
CA LYS A 66 -3.97 -13.26 11.39
C LYS A 66 -3.49 -12.55 12.64
N ARG A 67 -2.23 -12.79 12.99
CA ARG A 67 -1.49 -11.92 13.91
C ARG A 67 -0.89 -10.73 13.16
N HIS A 68 -0.36 -9.76 13.89
CA HIS A 68 0.50 -8.73 13.32
C HIS A 68 1.60 -9.39 12.47
N ILE A 69 1.77 -8.90 11.23
CA ILE A 69 2.73 -9.48 10.28
C ILE A 69 4.00 -8.64 10.34
N PRO A 70 5.16 -9.22 10.71
CA PRO A 70 6.42 -8.50 10.69
C PRO A 70 6.75 -8.05 9.26
N ILE A 71 7.22 -6.81 9.12
CA ILE A 71 7.70 -6.27 7.86
C ILE A 71 9.00 -5.52 8.06
N SER A 72 9.89 -5.59 7.08
CA SER A 72 11.11 -4.80 7.08
C SER A 72 11.27 -4.11 5.75
N PHE A 73 11.56 -2.81 5.77
CA PHE A 73 11.89 -2.06 4.57
C PHE A 73 13.41 -1.90 4.46
N GLN A 74 13.94 -2.11 3.25
CA GLN A 74 15.39 -2.15 3.04
C GLN A 74 15.90 -1.31 1.88
N HIS A 75 15.04 -0.88 0.97
CA HIS A 75 15.45 -0.05 -0.15
C HIS A 75 14.31 0.81 -0.68
N ILE A 76 14.68 1.80 -1.47
CA ILE A 76 13.77 2.63 -2.26
C ILE A 76 13.82 2.12 -3.70
N GLY A 77 12.67 2.05 -4.35
CA GLY A 77 12.53 1.68 -5.74
C GLY A 77 11.81 2.75 -6.55
N LEU A 78 11.88 2.58 -7.88
CA LEU A 78 11.23 3.45 -8.87
C LEU A 78 10.45 2.57 -9.84
N PHE A 79 9.15 2.81 -9.97
CA PHE A 79 8.39 2.39 -11.15
C PHE A 79 8.45 3.52 -12.17
N ASN A 80 9.06 3.26 -13.32
CA ASN A 80 9.13 4.19 -14.44
C ASN A 80 7.91 4.03 -15.36
N GLY A 81 7.47 5.12 -16.00
CA GLY A 81 6.30 5.11 -16.87
C GLY A 81 5.93 6.50 -17.36
N LEU A 82 4.70 6.67 -17.83
CA LEU A 82 4.14 8.00 -18.14
C LEU A 82 4.18 8.90 -16.90
N ASP A 83 3.85 8.33 -15.74
CA ASP A 83 4.03 8.93 -14.44
C ASP A 83 4.98 8.05 -13.62
N ASN A 84 6.04 8.63 -13.08
CA ASN A 84 6.95 7.87 -12.22
C ASN A 84 6.37 7.73 -10.80
N THR A 85 6.73 6.63 -10.13
CA THR A 85 6.39 6.37 -8.72
C THR A 85 7.61 5.94 -7.96
N VAL A 86 7.96 6.67 -6.89
CA VAL A 86 9.00 6.29 -5.94
C VAL A 86 8.34 5.58 -4.77
N PHE A 87 8.89 4.44 -4.35
CA PHE A 87 8.31 3.60 -3.31
C PHE A 87 9.34 3.07 -2.34
N TRP A 88 8.90 2.76 -1.13
CA TRP A 88 9.66 2.05 -0.12
C TRP A 88 9.35 0.57 -0.20
N ALA A 89 10.39 -0.24 -0.41
CA ALA A 89 10.24 -1.65 -0.69
C ALA A 89 10.44 -2.49 0.57
N PRO A 90 9.43 -3.29 0.97
CA PRO A 90 9.60 -4.28 2.00
C PRO A 90 10.41 -5.49 1.49
N VAL A 91 11.04 -6.21 2.41
CA VAL A 91 11.53 -7.56 2.17
C VAL A 91 10.35 -8.45 1.85
N VAL A 92 10.41 -9.13 0.71
CA VAL A 92 9.40 -10.11 0.32
C VAL A 92 9.59 -11.38 1.14
N THR A 93 8.61 -11.73 1.98
CA THR A 93 8.62 -12.94 2.79
C THR A 93 7.60 -13.95 2.29
N GLN A 94 7.82 -15.23 2.61
CA GLN A 94 6.85 -16.29 2.30
C GLN A 94 5.49 -16.03 2.98
N GLU A 95 5.50 -15.52 4.20
CA GLU A 95 4.29 -15.16 4.95
C GLU A 95 3.48 -14.07 4.24
N LEU A 96 4.14 -12.99 3.78
CA LEU A 96 3.49 -11.90 3.06
C LEU A 96 2.86 -12.40 1.74
N LEU A 97 3.58 -13.23 0.99
CA LEU A 97 3.08 -13.81 -0.26
C LEU A 97 1.93 -14.81 -0.02
N ALA A 98 1.97 -15.57 1.07
CA ALA A 98 0.90 -16.48 1.44
C ALA A 98 -0.40 -15.73 1.78
N HIS A 99 -0.30 -14.64 2.53
CA HIS A 99 -1.45 -13.78 2.85
C HIS A 99 -2.06 -13.10 1.63
N HIS A 100 -1.22 -12.62 0.71
CA HIS A 100 -1.68 -12.08 -0.57
C HIS A 100 -2.44 -13.13 -1.39
N SER A 101 -1.88 -14.33 -1.52
CA SER A 101 -2.51 -15.44 -2.25
C SER A 101 -3.81 -15.92 -1.61
N GLU A 102 -3.87 -15.94 -0.28
CA GLU A 102 -5.08 -16.28 0.49
C GLU A 102 -6.20 -15.27 0.25
N LEU A 103 -5.90 -13.97 0.34
CA LEU A 103 -6.87 -12.91 0.04
C LEU A 103 -7.38 -13.01 -1.40
N GLU A 104 -6.48 -13.18 -2.38
CA GLU A 104 -6.88 -13.39 -3.78
C GLU A 104 -7.85 -14.56 -3.94
N ASN A 105 -7.59 -15.69 -3.26
CA ASN A 105 -8.46 -16.85 -3.32
C ASN A 105 -9.85 -16.57 -2.71
N HIS A 106 -9.92 -15.90 -1.55
CA HIS A 106 -11.20 -15.54 -0.93
C HIS A 106 -12.03 -14.61 -1.82
N PHE A 107 -11.40 -13.57 -2.38
CA PHE A 107 -12.10 -12.62 -3.25
C PHE A 107 -12.52 -13.26 -4.58
N ARG A 108 -11.70 -14.13 -5.17
CA ARG A 108 -12.07 -14.89 -6.38
C ARG A 108 -13.26 -15.81 -6.11
N GLN A 109 -13.29 -16.50 -4.98
CA GLN A 109 -14.43 -17.36 -4.59
C GLN A 109 -15.71 -16.56 -4.37
N ALA A 110 -15.60 -15.32 -3.88
CA ALA A 110 -16.71 -14.39 -3.75
C ALA A 110 -17.14 -13.72 -5.08
N GLY A 111 -16.54 -14.10 -6.21
CA GLY A 111 -16.89 -13.59 -7.53
C GLY A 111 -16.36 -12.18 -7.83
N ALA A 112 -15.39 -11.68 -7.05
CA ALA A 112 -14.76 -10.39 -7.33
C ALA A 112 -14.03 -10.43 -8.68
N THR A 113 -14.21 -9.39 -9.50
CA THR A 113 -13.52 -9.30 -10.79
C THR A 113 -12.22 -8.51 -10.62
N PRO A 114 -11.05 -9.15 -10.78
CA PRO A 114 -9.77 -8.48 -10.56
C PRO A 114 -9.60 -7.30 -11.52
N GLY A 115 -9.01 -6.21 -11.02
CA GLY A 115 -8.72 -5.03 -11.81
C GLY A 115 -7.39 -5.13 -12.53
N LEU A 116 -6.30 -4.88 -11.79
CA LEU A 116 -4.97 -4.69 -12.36
C LEU A 116 -4.08 -5.93 -12.13
N GLU A 117 -3.62 -6.54 -13.22
CA GLU A 117 -2.96 -7.85 -13.23
C GLU A 117 -1.59 -7.89 -12.52
N TYR A 118 -0.89 -6.76 -12.46
CA TYR A 118 0.38 -6.66 -11.74
C TYR A 118 0.22 -6.70 -10.20
N TYR A 119 -1.01 -6.71 -9.69
CA TYR A 119 -1.30 -7.06 -8.29
C TYR A 119 -1.70 -8.53 -8.10
N ALA A 120 -1.69 -9.35 -9.16
CA ALA A 120 -2.05 -10.77 -9.05
C ALA A 120 -0.90 -11.58 -8.42
N PRO A 121 -1.18 -12.73 -7.78
CA PRO A 121 -0.15 -13.63 -7.30
C PRO A 121 0.84 -13.99 -8.42
N GLY A 122 2.14 -13.93 -8.11
CA GLY A 122 3.22 -14.14 -9.08
C GLY A 122 3.66 -12.89 -9.85
N ASN A 123 2.84 -11.84 -9.89
CA ASN A 123 3.18 -10.55 -10.52
C ASN A 123 3.36 -9.41 -9.49
N TRP A 124 2.87 -9.61 -8.26
CA TRP A 124 2.82 -8.58 -7.23
C TRP A 124 4.21 -8.18 -6.72
N ILE A 125 4.49 -6.89 -6.83
CA ILE A 125 5.63 -6.23 -6.17
C ILE A 125 5.08 -5.50 -4.95
N PRO A 126 5.22 -6.02 -3.72
CA PRO A 126 4.76 -5.31 -2.53
C PRO A 126 5.57 -4.03 -2.36
N HIS A 127 4.91 -2.90 -2.11
CA HIS A 127 5.55 -1.60 -1.97
C HIS A 127 4.68 -0.63 -1.17
N CYS A 128 5.32 0.31 -0.46
CA CYS A 128 4.67 1.49 0.12
C CYS A 128 5.00 2.72 -0.73
N GLY A 129 3.99 3.40 -1.29
CA GLY A 129 4.22 4.59 -2.11
C GLY A 129 4.82 5.74 -1.29
N LEU A 130 5.84 6.41 -1.83
CA LEU A 130 6.47 7.60 -1.24
C LEU A 130 6.15 8.86 -2.06
N ALA A 131 6.16 8.74 -3.39
CA ALA A 131 5.75 9.77 -4.32
C ALA A 131 5.15 9.11 -5.56
N MET A 132 4.05 9.64 -6.07
CA MET A 132 3.34 9.13 -7.26
C MET A 132 2.90 10.31 -8.12
N GLN A 133 2.51 10.05 -9.37
CA GLN A 133 2.09 11.08 -10.34
C GLN A 133 3.23 12.06 -10.69
N ILE A 134 4.47 11.56 -10.69
CA ILE A 134 5.64 12.36 -11.04
C ILE A 134 5.75 12.46 -12.56
N THR A 135 5.09 13.47 -13.12
CA THR A 135 5.08 13.74 -14.58
C THR A 135 6.37 14.41 -15.05
N ARG A 136 6.99 15.22 -14.19
CA ARG A 136 8.29 15.88 -14.41
C ARG A 136 9.43 14.95 -13.97
N SER A 137 9.92 14.15 -14.91
CA SER A 137 10.93 13.12 -14.64
C SER A 137 12.25 13.69 -14.10
N GLU A 138 12.56 14.97 -14.39
CA GLU A 138 13.72 15.69 -13.86
C GLU A 138 13.68 15.87 -12.33
N LEU A 139 12.51 15.72 -11.69
CA LEU A 139 12.38 15.79 -10.23
C LEU A 139 12.74 14.48 -9.52
N VAL A 140 12.76 13.36 -10.24
CA VAL A 140 12.98 12.03 -9.66
C VAL A 140 14.28 11.95 -8.83
N PRO A 141 15.45 12.47 -9.30
CA PRO A 141 16.67 12.45 -8.50
C PRO A 141 16.53 13.15 -7.15
N GLN A 142 15.89 14.32 -7.13
CA GLN A 142 15.68 15.09 -5.90
C GLN A 142 14.68 14.41 -4.96
N ILE A 143 13.63 13.79 -5.50
CA ILE A 143 12.69 12.98 -4.71
C ILE A 143 13.42 11.81 -4.06
N ILE A 144 14.26 11.10 -4.80
CA ILE A 144 15.07 9.99 -4.28
C ILE A 144 16.01 10.48 -3.18
N GLU A 145 16.69 11.61 -3.37
CA GLU A 145 17.56 12.23 -2.36
C GLU A 145 16.80 12.50 -1.04
N VAL A 146 15.59 13.06 -1.11
CA VAL A 146 14.75 13.26 0.08
C VAL A 146 14.35 11.92 0.71
N CYS A 147 13.99 10.93 -0.10
CA CYS A 147 13.61 9.60 0.40
C CYS A 147 14.78 8.85 1.07
N GLN A 148 16.04 9.15 0.75
CA GLN A 148 17.22 8.56 1.40
C GLN A 148 17.31 8.90 2.90
N SER A 149 16.55 9.89 3.38
CA SER A 149 16.40 10.17 4.82
C SER A 149 15.62 9.10 5.59
N LEU A 150 14.90 8.20 4.89
CA LEU A 150 14.19 7.09 5.52
C LEU A 150 15.16 6.14 6.25
N PRO A 151 14.79 5.62 7.43
CA PRO A 151 15.60 4.62 8.12
C PRO A 151 15.70 3.36 7.26
N ASN A 152 16.91 2.88 6.99
CA ASN A 152 17.13 1.61 6.29
C ASN A 152 18.31 0.85 6.94
N PRO A 153 18.11 -0.40 7.42
CA PRO A 153 16.84 -1.12 7.46
C PRO A 153 15.85 -0.51 8.48
N HIS A 154 14.56 -0.56 8.16
CA HIS A 154 13.48 -0.27 9.11
C HIS A 154 12.69 -1.54 9.38
N ALA A 155 12.39 -1.81 10.65
CA ALA A 155 11.52 -2.90 11.06
C ALA A 155 10.20 -2.33 11.56
N GLY A 156 9.10 -2.89 11.10
CA GLY A 156 7.75 -2.53 11.51
C GLY A 156 6.81 -3.73 11.48
N GLN A 157 5.53 -3.46 11.61
CA GLN A 157 4.45 -4.44 11.57
C GLN A 157 3.32 -3.95 10.68
N ILE A 158 2.71 -4.87 9.95
CA ILE A 158 1.36 -4.70 9.43
C ILE A 158 0.40 -5.08 10.57
N ILE A 159 -0.46 -4.15 10.95
CA ILE A 159 -1.38 -4.32 12.08
C ILE A 159 -2.84 -4.23 11.67
N GLU A 160 -3.13 -3.83 10.44
CA GLU A 160 -4.50 -3.60 9.98
C GLU A 160 -4.62 -3.90 8.48
N ILE A 161 -5.79 -4.34 8.06
CA ILE A 161 -6.20 -4.47 6.67
C ILE A 161 -7.46 -3.64 6.45
N GLY A 162 -7.62 -3.05 5.27
CA GLY A 162 -8.84 -2.28 4.99
C GLY A 162 -9.13 -2.10 3.52
N LEU A 163 -10.31 -1.54 3.26
CA LEU A 163 -10.86 -1.29 1.96
C LEU A 163 -11.02 0.22 1.75
N ILE A 164 -10.51 0.70 0.63
CA ILE A 164 -10.78 2.06 0.16
C ILE A 164 -11.49 2.02 -1.19
N LYS A 165 -12.28 3.04 -1.43
CA LYS A 165 -12.63 3.49 -2.78
C LYS A 165 -11.70 4.65 -3.12
N PHE A 166 -11.25 4.76 -4.37
CA PHE A 166 -10.30 5.81 -4.74
C PHE A 166 -10.66 6.53 -6.03
N ARG A 167 -10.19 7.79 -6.14
CA ARG A 167 -10.60 8.84 -7.10
C ARG A 167 -12.02 9.39 -6.84
N PRO A 168 -12.28 10.08 -5.70
CA PRO A 168 -11.36 10.42 -4.60
C PRO A 168 -11.20 9.28 -3.58
N VAL A 169 -10.18 9.37 -2.72
CA VAL A 169 -9.94 8.38 -1.66
C VAL A 169 -11.00 8.51 -0.57
N GLU A 170 -11.63 7.39 -0.26
CA GLU A 170 -12.62 7.22 0.80
C GLU A 170 -12.33 5.90 1.50
N HIS A 171 -12.02 5.96 2.80
CA HIS A 171 -11.80 4.77 3.63
C HIS A 171 -13.15 4.19 4.03
N LEU A 172 -13.48 3.01 3.50
CA LEU A 172 -14.78 2.38 3.73
C LEU A 172 -14.79 1.57 5.02
N CYS A 173 -13.76 0.75 5.23
CA CYS A 173 -13.60 -0.04 6.44
C CYS A 173 -12.13 -0.39 6.69
N SER A 174 -11.81 -0.70 7.93
CA SER A 174 -10.55 -1.32 8.30
C SER A 174 -10.68 -2.17 9.56
N PHE A 175 -9.84 -3.19 9.68
CA PHE A 175 -9.88 -4.16 10.77
C PHE A 175 -8.47 -4.49 11.26
N SER A 176 -8.26 -4.33 12.57
CA SER A 176 -7.00 -4.68 13.20
C SER A 176 -6.77 -6.19 13.19
N LEU A 177 -5.54 -6.60 12.84
CA LEU A 177 -5.07 -7.96 13.00
C LEU A 177 -4.92 -8.27 14.51
N LYS A 178 -4.88 -9.55 14.87
CA LYS A 178 -4.66 -9.95 16.26
C LYS A 178 -3.23 -9.62 16.70
N LYS A 179 -3.05 -9.30 17.98
CA LYS A 179 -1.71 -9.17 18.57
C LYS A 179 -0.99 -10.52 18.65
#